data_AF-A0A2W4MLV9-F1
#
_entry.id   AF-A0A2W4MLV9-F1
#
_cell.length_a   1.000
_cell.length_b   1.000
_cell.length_c   1.000
_cell.angle_alpha   90.00
_cell.angle_beta   90.00
_cell.angle_gamma   90.00
#
_symmetry.space_group_name_H-M   'P 1'
#
loop_
_entity.id
_entity.type
_entity.pdbx_description
1 polymer ?
#
loop_
_entity_poly.entity_id
_entity_poly.type
_entity_poly.pdbx_seq_one_letter_code
_entity_poly.pdbx_strand_id
1 'polypeptide(L)'
;MRTILAMAGLQLRLAVRNRANLALGLILPLLLTGVFGLITAAGQGTGQPVYPVAVWDEDGSLASAVLARALGEAEGLPVRSAAGPE
;
A
#
# COMPACT_ATOMS: atom_id res chain seq x y z
N MET A 1 36.64 -14.67 17.89
CA MET A 1 36.00 -15.04 16.60
C MET A 1 35.88 -16.55 16.37
N ARG A 2 36.94 -17.37 16.49
CA ARG A 2 36.86 -18.84 16.27
C ARG A 2 35.77 -19.55 17.10
N THR A 3 35.55 -19.13 18.33
CA THR A 3 34.52 -19.70 19.23
C THR A 3 33.09 -19.44 18.74
N ILE A 4 32.84 -18.24 18.20
CA ILE A 4 31.54 -17.84 17.64
C ILE A 4 31.26 -18.67 16.38
N LEU A 5 32.27 -18.85 15.52
CA LEU A 5 32.15 -19.68 14.32
C LEU A 5 31.88 -21.15 14.65
N ALA A 6 32.55 -21.70 15.65
CA ALA A 6 32.34 -23.07 16.11
C ALA A 6 30.92 -23.29 16.66
N MET A 7 30.42 -22.33 17.45
CA MET A 7 29.05 -22.35 17.95
C MET A 7 28.02 -22.22 16.83
N ALA A 8 28.22 -21.30 15.89
CA ALA A 8 27.34 -21.13 14.73
C ALA A 8 27.29 -22.40 13.86
N GLY A 9 28.45 -23.04 13.62
CA GLY A 9 28.51 -24.30 12.88
C GLY A 9 27.77 -25.44 13.58
N LEU A 10 27.84 -25.49 14.92
CA LEU A 10 27.11 -26.48 15.70
C LEU A 10 25.59 -26.25 15.63
N GLN A 11 25.15 -24.99 15.74
CA GLN A 11 23.73 -24.63 15.57
C GLN A 11 23.21 -24.94 14.16
N LEU A 12 24.00 -24.63 13.13
CA LEU A 12 23.64 -24.93 11.75
C LEU A 12 23.51 -26.44 11.51
N ARG A 13 24.44 -27.26 12.04
CA ARG A 13 24.31 -28.72 11.99
C ARG A 13 23.06 -29.22 12.71
N LEU A 14 22.73 -28.63 13.87
CA LEU A 14 21.54 -28.99 14.62
C LEU A 14 20.26 -28.65 13.84
N ALA A 15 20.22 -27.46 13.22
CA ALA A 15 19.12 -27.00 12.40
C ALA A 15 18.93 -27.89 11.16
N VAL A 16 20.00 -28.27 10.47
CA VAL A 16 19.95 -29.16 9.30
C VAL A 16 19.54 -30.59 9.68
N ARG A 17 19.94 -31.09 10.86
CA ARG A 17 19.52 -32.41 11.34
C ARG A 17 18.02 -32.44 11.65
N ASN A 18 17.48 -31.33 12.14
CA ASN A 18 16.04 -31.17 12.35
C ASN A 18 15.35 -30.63 11.09
N ARG A 19 15.24 -31.51 10.08
CA ARG A 19 14.62 -31.17 8.77
C ARG A 19 13.22 -30.57 8.90
N ALA A 20 12.44 -31.02 9.88
CA ALA A 20 11.11 -30.49 10.15
C ALA A 20 11.17 -29.02 10.61
N ASN A 21 12.06 -28.69 11.54
CA ASN A 21 12.22 -27.31 12.01
C ASN A 21 12.79 -26.38 10.92
N LEU A 22 13.70 -26.89 10.09
CA LEU A 22 14.25 -26.12 8.96
C LEU A 22 13.19 -25.88 7.87
N ALA A 23 12.40 -26.91 7.54
CA ALA A 23 11.30 -26.79 6.60
C ALA A 23 10.22 -25.83 7.14
N LEU A 24 9.80 -25.96 8.40
CA LEU A 24 8.83 -25.05 9.01
C LEU A 24 9.35 -23.62 9.12
N GLY A 25 10.63 -23.43 9.46
CA GLY A 25 11.26 -22.11 9.52
C GLY A 25 11.30 -21.37 8.18
N LEU A 26 11.18 -22.08 7.05
CA LEU A 26 11.23 -21.50 5.71
C LEU A 26 9.86 -21.49 5.03
N ILE A 27 9.06 -22.54 5.22
CA ILE A 27 7.72 -22.69 4.63
C ILE A 27 6.68 -21.86 5.37
N LEU A 28 6.73 -21.80 6.71
CA LEU A 28 5.73 -21.08 7.49
C LEU A 28 5.72 -19.57 7.17
N PRO A 29 6.87 -18.86 7.07
CA PRO A 29 6.88 -17.47 6.64
C PRO A 29 6.30 -17.27 5.23
N LEU A 30 6.60 -18.18 4.30
CA LEU A 30 6.08 -18.13 2.92
C LEU A 30 4.55 -18.33 2.89
N LEU A 31 4.04 -19.30 3.65
CA LEU A 31 2.60 -19.52 3.80
C LEU A 31 1.91 -18.31 4.41
N LEU A 32 2.43 -17.74 5.49
CA LEU A 32 1.85 -16.55 6.11
C LEU A 32 1.85 -15.38 5.14
N THR A 33 2.97 -15.13 4.45
CA THR A 33 3.06 -14.06 3.44
C THR A 33 2.04 -14.25 2.33
N GLY A 34 1.87 -15.47 1.84
CA GLY A 34 0.86 -15.80 0.81
C GLY A 34 -0.56 -15.60 1.30
N VAL A 35 -0.89 -16.10 2.50
CA VAL A 35 -2.24 -15.97 3.09
C VAL A 35 -2.59 -14.51 3.34
N PHE A 36 -1.71 -13.76 4.01
CA PHE A 36 -1.94 -12.33 4.27
C PHE A 36 -1.93 -11.50 2.98
N GLY A 37 -1.07 -11.85 2.01
CA GLY A 37 -1.06 -11.25 0.67
C GLY A 37 -2.39 -11.45 -0.06
N LEU A 38 -2.95 -12.66 -0.03
CA LEU A 38 -4.26 -12.94 -0.64
C LEU A 38 -5.40 -12.22 0.08
N ILE A 39 -5.39 -12.18 1.42
CA ILE A 39 -6.41 -11.46 2.19
C ILE A 39 -6.38 -9.95 1.90
N THR A 40 -5.19 -9.36 1.82
CA THR A 40 -5.01 -7.92 1.55
C THR A 40 -5.28 -7.58 0.08
N ALA A 41 -4.86 -8.42 -0.86
CA ALA A 41 -5.16 -8.26 -2.29
C ALA A 41 -6.64 -8.46 -2.60
N ALA A 42 -7.36 -9.31 -1.87
CA ALA A 42 -8.81 -9.44 -2.01
C ALA A 42 -9.58 -8.18 -1.54
N GLY A 43 -8.99 -7.38 -0.65
CA GLY A 43 -9.58 -6.13 -0.16
C GLY A 43 -9.17 -4.87 -0.94
N GLN A 44 -8.07 -4.92 -1.67
CA GLN A 44 -7.59 -3.81 -2.50
C GLN A 44 -7.55 -4.27 -3.95
N GLY A 45 -8.54 -3.83 -4.74
CA GLY A 45 -8.46 -3.96 -6.20
C GLY A 45 -7.10 -3.46 -6.68
N THR A 46 -6.51 -4.14 -7.65
CA THR A 46 -5.17 -3.91 -8.22
C THR A 46 -4.98 -2.55 -8.91
N GLY A 47 -5.85 -1.56 -8.64
CA GLY A 47 -5.73 -0.20 -9.10
C GLY A 47 -4.88 0.63 -8.15
N GLN A 48 -4.15 1.60 -8.68
CA GLN A 48 -3.62 2.68 -7.85
C GLN A 48 -4.76 3.27 -7.01
N PRO A 49 -4.50 3.69 -5.76
CA PRO A 49 -5.51 4.36 -4.96
C PRO A 49 -5.98 5.60 -5.72
N VAL A 50 -7.16 5.53 -6.32
CA VAL A 50 -7.83 6.68 -6.91
C VAL A 50 -8.39 7.45 -5.74
N TYR A 51 -7.63 8.45 -5.29
CA TYR A 51 -8.13 9.40 -4.32
C TYR A 51 -9.14 10.29 -5.05
N PRO A 52 -10.41 10.34 -4.61
CA PRO A 52 -11.37 11.28 -5.19
C PRO A 52 -10.92 12.69 -4.82
N VAL A 53 -10.27 13.37 -5.77
CA VAL A 53 -9.92 14.78 -5.66
C VAL A 53 -11.15 15.59 -6.03
N ALA A 54 -11.53 16.55 -5.19
CA ALA A 54 -12.56 17.52 -5.48
C ALA A 54 -11.94 18.91 -5.37
N VAL A 55 -12.33 19.81 -6.28
CA VAL A 55 -11.87 21.20 -6.27
C VAL A 55 -12.93 22.04 -5.56
N TRP A 56 -12.51 22.74 -4.51
CA TRP A 56 -13.34 23.66 -3.75
C TRP A 56 -12.87 25.10 -4.01
N ASP A 57 -13.75 25.94 -4.57
CA ASP A 57 -13.48 27.37 -4.68
C ASP A 57 -13.93 28.07 -3.39
N GLU A 58 -12.95 28.49 -2.58
CA GLU A 58 -13.18 29.19 -1.31
C GLU A 58 -13.31 30.70 -1.48
N ASP A 59 -12.59 31.28 -2.45
CA ASP A 59 -12.47 32.74 -2.61
C ASP A 59 -13.55 33.33 -3.53
N GLY A 60 -14.17 32.51 -4.40
CA GLY A 60 -15.27 32.94 -5.28
C GLY A 60 -14.88 34.05 -6.27
N SER A 61 -13.59 34.20 -6.53
CA SER A 61 -13.05 35.19 -7.46
C SER A 61 -13.34 34.79 -8.93
N LEU A 62 -13.37 35.77 -9.83
CA LEU A 62 -13.56 35.47 -11.27
C LEU A 62 -12.45 34.57 -11.84
N ALA A 63 -11.22 34.72 -11.36
CA ALA A 63 -10.10 33.89 -11.80
C ALA A 63 -10.22 32.44 -11.30
N SER A 64 -10.64 32.25 -10.04
CA SER A 64 -10.85 30.92 -9.46
C SER A 64 -12.05 30.21 -10.08
N ALA A 65 -13.14 30.92 -10.39
CA ALA A 65 -14.30 30.37 -11.07
C ALA A 65 -13.97 29.87 -12.49
N VAL A 66 -13.14 30.61 -13.25
CA VAL A 66 -12.69 30.20 -14.58
C VAL A 66 -11.80 28.96 -14.50
N LEU A 67 -10.89 28.90 -13.52
CA LEU A 67 -10.04 27.73 -13.30
C LEU A 67 -10.85 26.50 -12.88
N ALA A 68 -11.77 26.66 -11.94
CA ALA A 68 -12.63 25.58 -11.44
C ALA A 68 -13.52 25.02 -12.57
N ARG A 69 -14.07 25.89 -13.43
CA ARG A 69 -14.84 25.47 -14.61
C ARG A 69 -13.98 24.73 -15.63
N ALA A 70 -12.78 25.23 -15.93
CA ALA A 70 -11.86 24.56 -16.84
C ALA A 70 -11.45 23.16 -16.33
N LEU A 71 -11.23 23.01 -15.03
CA LEU A 71 -10.91 21.71 -14.40
C LEU A 71 -12.11 20.74 -14.42
N GLY A 72 -13.33 21.24 -14.20
CA GLY A 72 -14.56 20.45 -14.32
C GLY A 72 -14.80 19.94 -15.75
N GLU A 73 -14.53 20.76 -16.77
CA GLU A 73 -14.70 20.40 -18.18
C GLU A 73 -13.59 19.47 -18.71
N ALA A 74 -12.34 19.63 -18.24
CA ALA A 74 -11.19 18.87 -18.75
C ALA A 74 -11.01 17.49 -18.09
N GLU A 75 -11.23 17.39 -16.77
CA GLU A 75 -10.95 16.16 -16.01
C GLU A 75 -12.22 15.51 -15.43
N GLY A 76 -13.40 16.11 -15.63
CA GLY A 76 -14.66 15.59 -15.09
C GLY A 76 -14.72 15.61 -13.56
N LEU A 77 -13.92 16.47 -12.92
CA LEU A 77 -13.84 16.56 -11.47
C LEU A 77 -15.12 17.17 -10.88
N PRO A 78 -15.61 16.66 -9.74
CA PRO A 78 -16.73 17.28 -9.04
C PRO A 78 -16.27 18.60 -8.41
N VAL A 79 -16.74 19.71 -8.98
CA VAL A 79 -16.45 21.08 -8.50
C VAL A 79 -17.58 21.56 -7.60
N ARG A 80 -17.23 22.17 -6.46
CA ARG A 80 -18.19 22.84 -5.57
C ARG A 80 -17.70 24.25 -5.25
N SER A 81 -18.62 25.19 -5.18
CA SER A 81 -18.36 26.59 -4.80
C SER A 81 -19.08 26.91 -3.50
N ALA A 82 -18.47 27.77 -2.67
CA ALA A 82 -19.10 28.31 -1.46
C ALA A 82 -20.20 29.35 -1.78
N ALA A 83 -20.17 29.94 -2.98
CA ALA A 83 -21.26 30.78 -3.47
C ALA A 83 -22.39 29.89 -4.00
N GLY A 84 -23.60 30.07 -3.44
CA GLY A 84 -24.81 29.31 -3.82
C GLY A 84 -25.16 29.42 -5.32
N PRO A 85 -26.08 28.58 -5.80
CA PRO A 85 -26.39 28.48 -7.23
C PRO A 85 -26.97 29.80 -7.76
N GLU A 86 -26.28 30.39 -8.74
CA GLU A 86 -26.88 31.27 -9.76
C GLU A 86 -26.91 30.55 -11.11
#